data_AF-A0AAU9L5R8-F1
#
_entry.id   AF-A0AAU9L5R8-F1
#
_cell.length_a   1.000
_cell.length_b   1.000
_cell.length_c   1.000
_cell.angle_alpha   90.00
_cell.angle_beta   90.00
_cell.angle_gamma   90.00
#
_symmetry.space_group_name_H-M   'P 1'
#
loop_
_entity.id
_entity.type
_entity.pdbx_description
1 polymer ?
#
loop_
_entity_poly.entity_id
_entity_poly.type
_entity_poly.pdbx_seq_one_letter_code
_entity_poly.pdbx_strand_id
1 'polypeptide(L)'
;MIKSAYPGLKKLAAHYETDEVRVRFVLFPLPYHQHAFATAEGTFTITKALGDRSFTDWLEAVYANQEIFWNKATKDLSSIQVIEKLKALAQKTFPSLTDAEWETQMTGYGGTDVDALVRESWKYTCSRGKSGTPMYTLNGVPFEAGADWTFEQWLVLNF
;
A
#
# COMPACT_ATOMS: atom_id res chain seq x y z
N MET A 1 1.33 -1.98 4.95
CA MET A 1 0.53 -3.21 5.04
C MET A 1 1.44 -4.34 5.51
N ILE A 2 0.93 -5.30 6.29
CA ILE A 2 1.72 -6.44 6.76
C ILE A 2 1.82 -7.49 5.64
N LYS A 3 3.05 -7.89 5.31
CA LYS A 3 3.38 -8.84 4.23
C LYS A 3 2.64 -10.17 4.34
N SER A 4 2.42 -10.68 5.54
CA SER A 4 1.77 -11.98 5.76
C SER A 4 0.31 -12.01 5.30
N ALA A 5 -0.38 -10.86 5.25
CA ALA A 5 -1.82 -10.82 4.90
C ALA A 5 -2.05 -10.99 3.40
N TYR A 6 -1.05 -10.66 2.60
CA TYR A 6 -1.18 -10.57 1.16
C TYR A 6 -1.47 -11.91 0.46
N PRO A 7 -0.80 -13.04 0.78
CA PRO A 7 -1.06 -14.31 0.08
C PRO A 7 -2.51 -14.78 0.15
N GLY A 8 -3.16 -14.66 1.32
CA GLY A 8 -4.57 -15.05 1.49
C GLY A 8 -5.51 -14.14 0.68
N LEU A 9 -5.33 -12.83 0.78
CA LEU A 9 -6.13 -11.84 0.04
C LEU A 9 -5.93 -11.93 -1.48
N LYS A 10 -4.70 -12.23 -1.94
CA LYS A 10 -4.40 -12.43 -3.36
C LYS A 10 -5.18 -13.62 -3.93
N LYS A 11 -5.21 -14.74 -3.20
CA LYS A 11 -6.01 -15.92 -3.58
C LYS A 11 -7.50 -15.62 -3.56
N LEU A 12 -7.98 -14.89 -2.55
CA LEU A 12 -9.38 -14.47 -2.45
C LEU A 12 -9.81 -13.62 -3.66
N ALA A 13 -9.00 -12.61 -4.01
CA ALA A 13 -9.26 -11.74 -5.16
C ALA A 13 -9.21 -12.46 -6.52
N ALA A 14 -8.49 -13.58 -6.61
CA ALA A 14 -8.40 -14.40 -7.82
C ALA A 14 -9.47 -15.49 -7.89
N HIS A 15 -10.17 -15.78 -6.78
CA HIS A 15 -11.17 -16.84 -6.71
C HIS A 15 -12.55 -16.39 -7.19
N TYR A 16 -12.94 -15.17 -6.83
CA TYR A 16 -14.24 -14.60 -7.15
C TYR A 16 -14.16 -13.67 -8.35
N GLU A 17 -15.23 -13.63 -9.14
CA GLU A 17 -15.40 -12.59 -10.15
C GLU A 17 -15.65 -11.23 -9.48
N THR A 18 -15.31 -10.14 -10.19
CA THR A 18 -15.32 -8.78 -9.58
C THR A 18 -16.72 -8.25 -9.23
N ASP A 19 -17.77 -8.88 -9.73
CA ASP A 19 -19.18 -8.63 -9.42
C ASP A 19 -19.72 -9.52 -8.29
N GLU A 20 -18.99 -10.58 -7.89
CA GLU A 20 -19.27 -11.39 -6.71
C GLU A 20 -18.58 -10.81 -5.46
N VAL A 21 -17.26 -10.69 -5.50
CA VAL A 21 -16.45 -10.18 -4.38
C VAL A 21 -15.35 -9.27 -4.91
N ARG A 22 -15.24 -8.08 -4.30
CA ARG A 22 -14.16 -7.15 -4.60
C ARG A 22 -13.25 -6.95 -3.39
N VAL A 23 -12.01 -7.39 -3.50
CA VAL A 23 -10.97 -7.07 -2.52
C VAL A 23 -10.45 -5.66 -2.79
N ARG A 24 -10.67 -4.75 -1.83
CA ARG A 24 -10.14 -3.38 -1.88
C ARG A 24 -9.03 -3.21 -0.87
N PHE A 25 -7.84 -2.87 -1.33
CA PHE A 25 -6.76 -2.43 -0.46
C PHE A 25 -6.90 -0.93 -0.16
N VAL A 26 -6.82 -0.58 1.12
CA VAL A 26 -6.84 0.82 1.58
C VAL A 26 -5.50 1.08 2.27
N LEU A 27 -4.76 2.07 1.78
CA LEU A 27 -3.45 2.41 2.33
C LEU A 27 -3.61 3.19 3.63
N PHE A 28 -2.99 2.70 4.69
CA PHE A 28 -3.00 3.35 5.99
C PHE A 28 -1.57 3.53 6.50
N PRO A 29 -0.92 4.67 6.18
CA PRO A 29 0.43 4.94 6.65
C PRO A 29 0.40 5.23 8.16
N LEU A 30 0.95 4.30 8.95
CA LEU A 30 0.98 4.40 10.40
C LEU A 30 2.13 5.30 10.87
N PRO A 31 1.91 6.19 11.86
CA PRO A 31 2.88 7.22 12.23
C PRO A 31 4.17 6.69 12.87
N TYR A 32 4.16 5.46 13.38
CA TYR A 32 5.35 4.79 13.93
C TYR A 32 6.22 4.08 12.87
N HIS A 33 5.83 4.13 11.60
CA HIS A 33 6.67 3.75 10.46
C HIS A 33 7.13 5.03 9.74
N GLN A 34 8.39 5.42 9.95
CA GLN A 34 8.91 6.75 9.59
C GLN A 34 8.67 7.14 8.12
N HIS A 35 8.69 6.17 7.22
CA HIS A 35 8.53 6.39 5.77
C HIS A 35 7.26 5.77 5.19
N ALA A 36 6.27 5.40 6.02
CA ALA A 36 5.03 4.82 5.53
C ALA A 36 4.23 5.80 4.67
N PHE A 37 4.22 7.08 5.01
CA PHE A 37 3.53 8.11 4.21
C PHE A 37 4.15 8.23 2.82
N ALA A 38 5.48 8.41 2.74
CA ALA A 38 6.20 8.46 1.46
C ALA A 38 6.03 7.17 0.63
N THR A 39 5.95 6.00 1.28
CA THR A 39 5.69 4.73 0.58
C THR A 39 4.25 4.69 0.03
N ALA A 40 3.27 5.24 0.75
CA ALA A 40 1.90 5.36 0.27
C ALA A 40 1.79 6.38 -0.89
N GLU A 41 2.47 7.53 -0.79
CA GLU A 41 2.59 8.49 -1.89
C GLU A 41 3.22 7.84 -3.13
N GLY A 42 4.31 7.07 -2.96
CA GLY A 42 4.95 6.35 -4.06
C GLY A 42 3.99 5.36 -4.72
N THR A 43 3.16 4.69 -3.92
CA THR A 43 2.14 3.76 -4.44
C THR A 43 1.09 4.48 -5.28
N PHE A 44 0.51 5.57 -4.80
CA PHE A 44 -0.47 6.35 -5.56
C PHE A 44 0.16 7.06 -6.77
N THR A 45 1.42 7.46 -6.69
CA THR A 45 2.17 8.01 -7.82
C THR A 45 2.27 6.99 -8.95
N ILE A 46 2.64 5.76 -8.62
CA ILE A 46 2.76 4.66 -9.59
C ILE A 46 1.39 4.33 -10.20
N THR A 47 0.33 4.18 -9.40
CA THR A 47 -1.00 3.85 -9.95
C THR A 47 -1.60 5.02 -10.74
N LYS A 48 -1.28 6.27 -10.40
CA LYS A 48 -1.66 7.44 -11.20
C LYS A 48 -0.97 7.48 -12.56
N ALA A 49 0.31 7.13 -12.62
CA ALA A 49 1.09 7.15 -13.86
C ALA A 49 0.79 5.93 -14.75
N LEU A 50 0.72 4.74 -14.17
CA LEU A 50 0.72 3.46 -14.90
C LEU A 50 -0.63 2.71 -14.83
N GLY A 51 -1.59 3.24 -14.07
CA GLY A 51 -2.91 2.66 -13.86
C GLY A 51 -2.96 1.64 -12.72
N ASP A 52 -4.17 1.38 -12.19
CA ASP A 52 -4.39 0.57 -10.99
C ASP A 52 -3.86 -0.87 -11.06
N ARG A 53 -3.70 -1.43 -12.27
CA ARG A 53 -3.14 -2.79 -12.45
C ARG A 53 -1.68 -2.89 -11.96
N SER A 54 -0.94 -1.78 -11.94
CA SER A 54 0.42 -1.71 -11.40
C SER A 54 0.49 -1.94 -9.89
N PHE A 55 -0.64 -1.80 -9.17
CA PHE A 55 -0.67 -1.87 -7.71
C PHE A 55 -0.14 -3.18 -7.16
N THR A 56 -0.54 -4.32 -7.73
CA THR A 56 -0.13 -5.63 -7.23
C THR A 56 1.36 -5.87 -7.43
N ASP A 57 1.89 -5.51 -8.60
CA ASP A 57 3.31 -5.67 -8.92
C ASP A 57 4.17 -4.77 -8.01
N TRP A 58 3.70 -3.55 -7.75
CA TRP A 58 4.36 -2.63 -6.82
C TRP A 58 4.32 -3.16 -5.38
N LEU A 59 3.17 -3.64 -4.92
CA LEU A 59 2.99 -4.18 -3.59
C LEU A 59 3.94 -5.37 -3.35
N GLU A 60 4.07 -6.26 -4.34
CA GLU A 60 5.00 -7.39 -4.29
C GLU A 60 6.47 -6.93 -4.27
N ALA A 61 6.84 -5.95 -5.09
CA ALA A 61 8.18 -5.36 -5.09
C ALA A 61 8.52 -4.74 -3.73
N VAL A 62 7.60 -3.99 -3.13
CA VAL A 62 7.77 -3.43 -1.78
C VAL A 62 7.94 -4.55 -0.75
N TYR A 63 7.13 -5.62 -0.80
CA TYR A 63 7.28 -6.74 0.13
C TYR A 63 8.57 -7.54 -0.03
N ALA A 64 9.08 -7.65 -1.25
CA ALA A 64 10.38 -8.29 -1.50
C ALA A 64 11.54 -7.45 -0.95
N ASN A 65 11.39 -6.13 -0.85
CA ASN A 65 12.44 -5.21 -0.44
C ASN A 65 12.16 -4.52 0.91
N GLN A 66 11.12 -4.93 1.64
CA GLN A 66 10.55 -4.16 2.76
C GLN A 66 11.60 -3.81 3.83
N GLU A 67 12.52 -4.73 4.12
CA GLU A 67 13.53 -4.59 5.18
C GLU A 67 14.41 -3.35 5.02
N ILE A 68 14.70 -2.93 3.78
CA ILE A 68 15.55 -1.75 3.53
C ILE A 68 14.85 -0.43 3.86
N PHE A 69 13.53 -0.47 4.05
CA PHE A 69 12.69 0.68 4.40
C PHE A 69 12.24 0.68 5.88
N TRP A 70 12.71 -0.28 6.68
CA TRP A 70 12.41 -0.31 8.12
C TRP A 70 13.11 0.82 8.84
N ASN A 71 12.51 1.34 9.91
CA ASN A 71 13.06 2.44 10.72
C ASN A 71 14.54 2.20 11.09
N LYS A 72 14.92 0.96 11.44
CA LYS A 72 16.32 0.65 11.78
C LYS A 72 17.27 0.82 10.58
N ALA A 73 16.84 0.41 9.39
CA ALA A 73 17.63 0.50 8.16
C ALA A 73 17.72 1.94 7.64
N THR A 74 16.72 2.76 7.90
CA THR A 74 16.64 4.14 7.39
C THR A 74 16.92 5.21 8.45
N LYS A 75 17.28 4.83 9.69
CA LYS A 75 17.44 5.77 10.83
C LYS A 75 18.37 6.96 10.58
N ASP A 76 19.38 6.79 9.73
CA ASP A 76 20.38 7.81 9.41
C ASP A 76 20.16 8.44 8.02
N LEU A 77 19.06 8.10 7.34
CA LEU A 77 18.71 8.64 6.03
C LEU A 77 17.76 9.83 6.19
N SER A 78 18.02 10.86 5.40
CA SER A 78 17.03 11.92 5.18
C SER A 78 15.80 11.38 4.43
N SER A 79 14.68 12.07 4.56
CA SER A 79 13.45 11.74 3.84
C SER A 79 13.65 11.68 2.32
N ILE A 80 14.46 12.58 1.75
CA ILE A 80 14.77 12.60 0.32
C ILE A 80 15.58 11.37 -0.10
N GLN A 81 16.58 10.94 0.68
CA GLN A 81 17.34 9.72 0.39
C GLN A 81 16.44 8.47 0.39
N VAL A 82 15.41 8.43 1.23
CA VAL A 82 14.44 7.32 1.20
C VAL A 82 13.50 7.42 0.00
N ILE A 83 13.09 8.62 -0.40
CA ILE A 83 12.30 8.84 -1.62
C ILE A 83 13.10 8.43 -2.87
N GLU A 84 14.40 8.73 -2.94
CA GLU A 84 15.29 8.27 -4.01
C GLU A 84 15.41 6.74 -4.05
N LYS A 85 15.47 6.08 -2.88
CA LYS A 85 15.44 4.61 -2.80
C LYS A 85 14.11 4.03 -3.29
N LEU A 86 12.99 4.66 -2.93
CA LEU A 86 11.67 4.28 -3.44
C LEU A 86 11.59 4.45 -4.96
N LYS A 87 12.11 5.57 -5.50
CA LYS A 87 12.20 5.85 -6.93
C LYS A 87 12.98 4.76 -7.66
N ALA A 88 14.17 4.44 -7.16
CA ALA A 88 15.03 3.41 -7.75
C ALA A 88 14.35 2.03 -7.77
N LEU A 89 13.64 1.66 -6.69
CA LEU A 89 12.86 0.42 -6.67
C LEU A 89 11.67 0.48 -7.64
N ALA A 90 10.97 1.62 -7.71
CA ALA A 90 9.85 1.81 -8.61
C ALA A 90 10.27 1.71 -10.08
N GLN A 91 11.36 2.37 -10.49
CA GLN A 91 11.87 2.31 -11.86
C GLN A 91 12.46 0.94 -12.22
N LYS A 92 13.05 0.23 -11.24
CA LYS A 92 13.44 -1.17 -11.42
C LYS A 92 12.24 -2.08 -11.67
N THR A 93 11.12 -1.82 -10.98
CA THR A 93 9.88 -2.60 -11.11
C THR A 93 9.13 -2.23 -12.40
N PHE A 94 9.14 -0.95 -12.75
CA PHE A 94 8.44 -0.38 -13.89
C PHE A 94 9.42 0.48 -14.72
N PRO A 95 10.14 -0.12 -15.68
CA PRO A 95 11.08 0.63 -16.53
C PRO A 95 10.43 1.74 -17.36
N SER A 96 9.10 1.73 -17.52
CA SER A 96 8.34 2.79 -18.19
C SER A 96 8.05 4.01 -17.32
N LEU A 97 8.26 3.93 -15.99
CA LEU A 97 8.02 5.04 -15.09
C LEU A 97 9.11 6.11 -15.25
N THR A 98 8.70 7.28 -15.73
CA THR A 98 9.63 8.38 -15.99
C THR A 98 9.97 9.15 -14.72
N ASP A 99 11.11 9.86 -14.76
CA ASP A 99 11.49 10.80 -13.70
C ASP A 99 10.43 11.89 -13.50
N ALA A 100 9.88 12.41 -14.60
CA ALA A 100 8.88 13.47 -14.56
C ALA A 100 7.58 13.01 -13.86
N GLU A 101 7.08 11.82 -14.17
CA GLU A 101 5.88 11.26 -13.52
C GLU A 101 6.10 11.07 -12.02
N TRP A 102 7.29 10.59 -11.63
CA TRP A 102 7.64 10.44 -10.22
C TRP A 102 7.76 11.79 -9.51
N GLU A 103 8.61 12.69 -10.01
CA GLU A 103 8.98 13.95 -9.35
C GLU A 103 7.83 14.94 -9.28
N THR A 104 6.88 14.88 -10.22
CA THR A 104 5.66 15.71 -10.18
C THR A 104 4.79 15.39 -8.96
N GLN A 105 4.84 14.17 -8.43
CA GLN A 105 4.01 13.74 -7.30
C GLN A 105 4.81 13.57 -6.00
N MET A 106 6.06 13.07 -6.09
CA MET A 106 6.93 12.74 -4.96
C MET A 106 7.88 13.88 -4.58
N THR A 107 7.33 15.04 -4.22
CA THR A 107 8.09 16.29 -3.99
C THR A 107 8.93 16.29 -2.71
N GLY A 108 8.61 15.40 -1.76
CA GLY A 108 9.24 15.36 -0.42
C GLY A 108 8.74 16.42 0.56
N TYR A 109 7.85 17.32 0.13
CA TYR A 109 7.20 18.32 0.99
C TYR A 109 5.66 18.32 0.89
N GLY A 110 5.08 17.42 0.09
CA GLY A 110 3.64 17.29 -0.13
C GLY A 110 3.08 18.36 -1.08
N GLY A 111 1.77 18.63 -0.98
CA GLY A 111 1.09 19.64 -1.79
C GLY A 111 0.71 19.19 -3.21
N THR A 112 0.85 17.91 -3.52
CA THR A 112 0.46 17.30 -4.80
C THR A 112 -0.91 16.63 -4.71
N ASP A 113 -1.49 16.29 -5.86
CA ASP A 113 -2.73 15.48 -5.89
C ASP A 113 -2.54 14.14 -5.15
N VAL A 114 -1.36 13.54 -5.26
CA VAL A 114 -1.04 12.28 -4.57
C VAL A 114 -0.93 12.47 -3.04
N ASP A 115 -0.32 13.55 -2.55
CA ASP A 115 -0.34 13.89 -1.12
C ASP A 115 -1.79 14.01 -0.61
N ALA A 116 -2.68 14.63 -1.39
CA ALA A 116 -4.10 14.70 -1.06
C ALA A 116 -4.77 13.31 -0.99
N LEU A 117 -4.50 12.40 -1.94
CA LEU A 117 -5.01 11.03 -1.95
C LEU A 117 -4.55 10.22 -0.74
N VAL A 118 -3.28 10.37 -0.33
CA VAL A 118 -2.74 9.67 0.84
C VAL A 118 -3.40 10.19 2.12
N ARG A 119 -3.57 11.51 2.24
CA ARG A 119 -4.30 12.14 3.35
C ARG A 119 -5.76 11.69 3.40
N GLU A 120 -6.42 11.59 2.25
CA GLU A 120 -7.79 11.09 2.15
C GLU A 120 -7.88 9.62 2.60
N SER A 121 -6.99 8.75 2.10
CA SER A 121 -6.93 7.34 2.50
C SER A 121 -6.69 7.18 4.00
N TRP A 122 -5.82 8.01 4.58
CA TRP A 122 -5.59 8.05 6.02
C TRP A 122 -6.85 8.48 6.79
N LYS A 123 -7.50 9.59 6.41
CA LYS A 123 -8.74 10.08 7.04
C LYS A 123 -9.88 9.08 6.93
N TYR A 124 -10.04 8.47 5.75
CA TYR A 124 -11.01 7.41 5.48
C TYR A 124 -10.83 6.25 6.48
N THR A 125 -9.58 5.86 6.70
CA THR A 125 -9.24 4.74 7.60
C THR A 125 -9.50 5.11 9.07
N CYS A 126 -9.06 6.28 9.52
CA CYS A 126 -9.30 6.77 10.89
C CYS A 126 -10.78 6.97 11.19
N SER A 127 -11.57 7.49 10.25
CA SER A 127 -13.03 7.67 10.42
C SER A 127 -13.79 6.36 10.63
N ARG A 128 -13.16 5.22 10.35
CA ARG A 128 -13.71 3.86 10.56
C ARG A 128 -13.13 3.17 11.80
N GLY A 129 -12.54 3.94 12.71
CA GLY A 129 -12.00 3.45 13.99
C GLY A 129 -10.78 2.53 13.85
N LYS A 130 -10.10 2.54 12.71
CA LYS A 130 -8.91 1.71 12.48
C LYS A 130 -7.68 2.40 13.08
N SER A 131 -6.90 1.63 13.85
CA SER A 131 -5.72 2.12 14.60
C SER A 131 -4.43 1.35 14.26
N GLY A 132 -4.54 0.27 13.48
CA GLY A 132 -3.43 -0.58 13.09
C GLY A 132 -3.64 -1.21 11.71
N THR A 133 -2.72 -2.10 11.33
CA THR A 133 -2.85 -2.91 10.11
C THR A 133 -2.33 -4.34 10.34
N PRO A 134 -2.87 -5.36 9.64
CA PRO A 134 -4.09 -5.28 8.85
C PRO A 134 -5.31 -5.18 9.76
N MET A 135 -6.37 -4.53 9.26
CA MET A 135 -7.69 -4.55 9.88
C MET A 135 -8.70 -4.61 8.74
N TYR A 136 -9.73 -5.43 8.88
CA TYR A 136 -10.61 -5.78 7.77
C TYR A 136 -12.01 -5.20 7.94
N THR A 137 -12.73 -5.11 6.82
CA THR A 137 -14.15 -4.80 6.77
C THR A 137 -14.80 -5.62 5.68
N LEU A 138 -15.97 -6.19 5.95
CA LEU A 138 -16.82 -6.85 4.97
C LEU A 138 -18.06 -5.99 4.76
N ASN A 139 -18.32 -5.53 3.54
CA ASN A 139 -19.42 -4.61 3.24
C ASN A 139 -19.49 -3.38 4.18
N GLY A 140 -18.32 -2.86 4.56
CA GLY A 140 -18.17 -1.73 5.48
C GLY A 140 -18.22 -2.06 6.97
N VAL A 141 -18.55 -3.30 7.35
CA VAL A 141 -18.63 -3.76 8.74
C VAL A 141 -17.27 -4.32 9.19
N PRO A 142 -16.67 -3.81 10.28
CA PRO A 142 -15.45 -4.38 10.85
C PRO A 142 -15.63 -5.83 11.28
N PHE A 143 -14.61 -6.66 11.06
CA PHE A 143 -14.53 -8.01 11.64
C PHE A 143 -13.07 -8.36 11.95
N GLU A 144 -12.90 -9.33 12.84
CA GLU A 144 -11.59 -9.82 13.27
C GLU A 144 -11.10 -10.92 12.33
N ALA A 145 -9.89 -10.75 11.80
CA ALA A 145 -9.18 -11.77 11.04
C ALA A 145 -7.68 -11.61 11.25
N GLY A 146 -6.97 -12.73 11.16
CA GLY A 146 -5.53 -12.79 11.31
C GLY A 146 -4.81 -12.16 10.11
N ALA A 147 -3.60 -11.66 10.36
CA ALA A 147 -2.71 -11.22 9.30
C ALA A 147 -2.13 -12.40 8.50
N ASP A 148 -2.35 -13.63 8.90
CA ASP A 148 -1.83 -14.86 8.32
C ASP A 148 -2.95 -15.82 7.88
N TRP A 149 -4.20 -15.33 7.85
CA TRP A 149 -5.34 -16.13 7.44
C TRP A 149 -5.14 -16.76 6.07
N THR A 150 -5.30 -18.09 6.00
CA THR A 150 -5.25 -18.85 4.77
C THR A 150 -6.47 -18.56 3.90
N PHE A 151 -6.39 -18.93 2.63
CA PHE A 151 -7.51 -18.80 1.71
C PHE A 151 -8.77 -19.53 2.21
N GLU A 152 -8.60 -20.71 2.80
CA GLU A 152 -9.68 -21.52 3.35
C GLU A 152 -10.36 -20.81 4.53
N GLN A 153 -9.61 -20.09 5.35
CA GLN A 153 -10.19 -19.28 6.44
C GLN A 153 -10.98 -18.08 5.90
N TRP A 154 -10.54 -17.48 4.79
CA TRP A 154 -11.29 -16.42 4.12
C TRP A 154 -12.64 -16.90 3.56
N LEU A 155 -12.73 -18.15 3.09
CA LEU A 155 -13.97 -18.72 2.54
C LEU A 155 -15.05 -19.02 3.60
N VAL A 156 -14.69 -19.13 4.88
CA VAL A 156 -15.66 -19.36 5.97
C VAL A 156 -16.55 -18.14 6.21
N LEU A 157 -16.13 -16.96 5.72
CA LEU A 157 -16.99 -15.78 5.67
C LEU A 157 -18.04 -16.01 4.57
N ASN A 158 -19.28 -16.32 4.95
CA ASN A 158 -20.38 -16.36 3.99
C ASN A 158 -20.58 -14.94 3.42
N PHE A 159 -20.25 -14.74 2.14
CA PHE A 159 -20.39 -13.49 1.39
C PHE A 159 -21.82 -13.26 0.91
#